data_AF-B7ARF2-F1
#
_entry.id   AF-B7ARF2-F1
#
_cell.length_a   1.000
_cell.length_b   1.000
_cell.length_c   1.000
_cell.angle_alpha   90.00
_cell.angle_beta   90.00
_cell.angle_gamma   90.00
#
_symmetry.space_group_name_H-M   'P 1'
#
loop_
_entity.id
_entity.type
_entity.pdbx_description
1 polymer ?
#
loop_
_entity_poly.entity_id
_entity_poly.type
_entity_poly.pdbx_seq_one_letter_code
_entity_poly.pdbx_strand_id
1 'polypeptide(L)'
;MLFGFLIAKCGFNWLVEQGKLVSTGTGSMGVQNQQMPLFSLPVMLLCIFVSFFTVALALRKPMKIVSRISPIEATRYLENAETHKKGKRNGRKNVTVFSMAMANVTGNPKRTIGTILTMGFSCVLFVIISNYVGNIDTEHEARLSVNHGQFELQLDYSAEYDERYPENNLDTILTDDPLNDSLIEEIKSIPGVTDVMTREIVSVNLNGTRFPADIVSENDFDFMRQDGDIGSMDYDQAVKNGDIFFGWSTWMEQDGYAPGESIAFDFENGSGTYTYQGKIAGSFVSADTYLVIPEGVYRSMNPRGTAYGYLWVDCDKKDVASVEQSLNTLISNTSHIKMDTYHAQLQSAEFASSMMKLGCYLFMAVVGLIGFMNMANTIIMNITTKKQEYGVLQAVGMTNKQLNLCLQLQGMMFTVGTICVALVIGLPLGYALFSYAKHNGIFGMNIYHVPIVPIFIMIFLVGLLQIVLSCVLSSNLKKETLVERIRYQG
;
A
#
# COMPACT_ATOMS: atom_id res chain seq x y z
N MET A 1 -6.36 -23.13 11.00
CA MET A 1 -6.80 -23.40 9.61
C MET A 1 -8.31 -23.27 9.44
N LEU A 2 -9.16 -24.04 10.15
CA LEU A 2 -10.64 -23.95 10.04
C LEU A 2 -11.24 -22.55 10.29
N PHE A 3 -10.76 -21.83 11.30
CA PHE A 3 -11.22 -20.46 11.57
C PHE A 3 -10.81 -19.47 10.47
N GLY A 4 -9.57 -19.61 9.96
CA GLY A 4 -9.10 -18.84 8.80
C GLY A 4 -9.88 -19.16 7.52
N PHE A 5 -10.30 -20.42 7.34
CA PHE A 5 -11.17 -20.84 6.23
C PHE A 5 -12.53 -20.17 6.29
N LEU A 6 -13.17 -20.11 7.46
CA LEU A 6 -14.46 -19.43 7.63
C LEU A 6 -14.35 -17.93 7.35
N ILE A 7 -13.29 -17.28 7.85
CA ILE A 7 -13.04 -15.85 7.59
C ILE A 7 -12.80 -15.58 6.10
N ALA A 8 -11.92 -16.36 5.46
CA ALA A 8 -11.62 -16.20 4.04
C ALA A 8 -12.85 -16.46 3.17
N LYS A 9 -13.64 -17.49 3.49
CA LYS A 9 -14.84 -17.85 2.73
C LYS A 9 -15.97 -16.83 2.91
N CYS A 10 -16.23 -16.36 4.13
CA CYS A 10 -17.22 -15.32 4.38
C CYS A 10 -16.80 -13.98 3.75
N GLY A 11 -15.53 -13.60 3.90
CA GLY A 11 -14.99 -12.38 3.31
C GLY A 11 -15.03 -12.40 1.79
N PHE A 12 -14.60 -13.50 1.16
CA PHE A 12 -14.61 -13.66 -0.29
C PHE A 12 -16.04 -13.69 -0.85
N ASN A 13 -16.99 -14.38 -0.19
CA ASN A 13 -18.39 -14.38 -0.63
C ASN A 13 -19.03 -13.00 -0.56
N TRP A 14 -18.81 -12.27 0.55
CA TRP A 14 -19.29 -10.89 0.68
C TRP A 14 -18.68 -9.97 -0.38
N LEU A 15 -17.39 -10.14 -0.68
CA LEU A 15 -16.68 -9.40 -1.74
C LEU A 15 -17.23 -9.68 -3.14
N VAL A 16 -17.47 -10.95 -3.48
CA VAL A 16 -18.07 -11.32 -4.78
C VAL A 16 -19.47 -10.73 -4.93
N GLU A 17 -20.21 -10.62 -3.82
CA GLU A 17 -21.52 -9.98 -3.81
C GLU A 17 -21.43 -8.47 -4.06
N GLN A 18 -20.43 -7.78 -3.48
CA GLN A 18 -20.15 -6.37 -3.78
C GLN A 18 -19.68 -6.15 -5.23
N GLY A 19 -18.77 -7.00 -5.75
CA GLY A 19 -18.29 -6.90 -7.13
C GLY A 19 -19.39 -7.15 -8.18
N LYS A 20 -20.36 -8.02 -7.88
CA LYS A 20 -21.54 -8.22 -8.74
C LYS A 20 -22.43 -6.99 -8.81
N LEU A 21 -22.57 -6.23 -7.72
CA LEU A 21 -23.36 -4.99 -7.70
C LEU A 21 -22.73 -3.91 -8.58
N VAL A 22 -21.39 -3.84 -8.64
CA VAL A 22 -20.66 -2.92 -9.53
C VAL A 22 -20.78 -3.35 -11.00
N SER A 23 -20.59 -4.64 -11.28
CA SER A 23 -20.71 -5.22 -12.64
C SER A 23 -22.11 -5.09 -13.26
N THR A 24 -23.17 -4.96 -12.46
CA THR A 24 -24.54 -4.75 -12.99
C THR A 24 -24.82 -3.30 -13.41
N GLY A 25 -24.00 -2.32 -13.01
CA GLY A 25 -24.17 -0.90 -13.35
C GLY A 25 -23.35 -0.45 -14.57
N THR A 26 -22.22 -1.09 -14.85
CA THR A 26 -21.36 -0.79 -15.99
C THR A 26 -21.55 -1.86 -17.06
N GLY A 27 -21.99 -1.47 -18.26
CA GLY A 27 -22.17 -2.37 -19.42
C GLY A 27 -20.88 -2.99 -19.97
N SER A 28 -19.83 -3.11 -19.16
CA SER A 28 -18.55 -3.73 -19.50
C SER A 28 -18.63 -5.25 -19.35
N MET A 29 -18.27 -5.93 -20.44
CA MET A 29 -17.95 -7.36 -20.59
C MET A 29 -18.05 -8.22 -19.33
N GLY A 30 -18.97 -9.19 -19.37
CA GLY A 30 -19.11 -10.20 -18.33
C GLY A 30 -17.79 -10.93 -18.09
N VAL A 31 -17.11 -10.56 -17.00
CA VAL A 31 -16.01 -11.35 -16.45
C VAL A 31 -16.62 -12.69 -16.07
N GLN A 32 -16.35 -13.72 -16.87
CA GLN A 32 -16.59 -15.09 -16.42
C GLN A 32 -15.75 -15.27 -15.16
N ASN A 33 -16.40 -15.21 -13.99
CA ASN A 33 -15.82 -15.58 -12.72
C ASN A 33 -15.40 -17.05 -12.81
N GLN A 34 -14.21 -17.31 -13.34
CA GLN A 34 -13.57 -18.60 -13.20
C GLN A 34 -13.47 -18.86 -11.69
N GLN A 35 -14.04 -19.98 -11.24
CA GLN A 35 -13.88 -20.45 -9.88
C GLN A 35 -12.41 -20.79 -9.67
N MET A 36 -11.60 -19.78 -9.33
CA MET A 36 -10.24 -20.00 -8.90
C MET A 36 -10.30 -20.82 -7.60
N PRO A 37 -9.63 -21.98 -7.51
CA PRO A 37 -9.60 -22.72 -6.28
C PRO A 37 -8.97 -21.82 -5.21
N LEU A 38 -9.76 -21.47 -4.19
CA LEU A 38 -9.36 -20.63 -3.06
C LEU A 38 -8.09 -21.14 -2.34
N PHE A 39 -7.68 -22.40 -2.58
CA PHE A 39 -6.47 -22.98 -2.00
C PHE A 39 -5.71 -23.86 -2.98
N SER A 40 -4.40 -23.60 -3.05
CA SER A 40 -3.40 -24.46 -3.69
C SER A 40 -2.89 -25.49 -2.67
N LEU A 41 -3.08 -26.78 -2.97
CA LEU A 41 -2.59 -27.89 -2.13
C LEU A 41 -1.07 -27.81 -1.85
N PRO A 42 -0.21 -27.44 -2.82
CA PRO A 42 1.19 -27.11 -2.57
C PRO A 42 1.41 -26.07 -1.46
N VAL A 43 0.64 -24.98 -1.48
CA VAL A 43 0.77 -23.90 -0.48
C VAL A 43 0.37 -24.38 0.90
N MET A 44 -0.68 -25.22 1.01
CA MET A 44 -1.05 -25.82 2.30
C MET A 44 0.03 -26.73 2.86
N LEU A 45 0.62 -27.61 2.03
CA LEU A 45 1.71 -28.49 2.45
C LEU A 45 2.93 -27.68 2.89
N LEU A 46 3.27 -26.60 2.17
CA LEU A 46 4.32 -25.67 2.57
C LEU A 46 4.02 -25.03 3.93
N CYS A 47 2.80 -24.53 4.15
CA CYS A 47 2.39 -23.96 5.43
C CYS A 47 2.47 -24.97 6.58
N ILE A 48 2.07 -26.22 6.37
CA ILE A 48 2.20 -27.30 7.37
C ILE A 48 3.67 -27.54 7.69
N PHE A 49 4.50 -27.66 6.66
CA PHE A 49 5.95 -27.88 6.82
C PHE A 49 6.61 -26.72 7.58
N VAL A 50 6.37 -25.47 7.18
CA VAL A 50 6.92 -24.27 7.82
C VAL A 50 6.42 -24.17 9.27
N SER A 51 5.14 -24.45 9.53
CA SER A 51 4.59 -24.45 10.90
C SER A 51 5.24 -25.53 11.76
N PHE A 52 5.41 -26.75 11.24
CA PHE A 52 6.08 -27.83 11.95
C PHE A 52 7.54 -27.49 12.23
N PHE A 53 8.24 -26.98 11.23
CA PHE A 53 9.66 -26.62 11.34
C PHE A 53 9.90 -25.48 12.33
N THR A 54 9.06 -24.44 12.30
CA THR A 54 9.15 -23.31 13.25
C THR A 54 8.88 -23.75 14.68
N VAL A 55 7.87 -24.60 14.92
CA VAL A 55 7.60 -25.19 16.24
C VAL A 55 8.78 -26.06 16.70
N ALA A 56 9.32 -26.91 15.83
CA ALA A 56 10.46 -27.76 16.15
C ALA A 56 11.70 -26.93 16.52
N LEU A 57 11.99 -25.86 15.79
CA LEU A 57 13.09 -24.93 16.11
C LEU A 57 12.86 -24.19 17.44
N ALA A 58 11.64 -23.71 17.68
CA ALA A 58 11.28 -23.00 18.90
C ALA A 58 11.45 -23.88 20.15
N LEU A 59 11.12 -25.17 20.06
CA LEU A 59 11.26 -26.13 21.16
C LEU A 59 12.69 -26.65 21.34
N ARG A 60 13.54 -26.58 20.32
CA ARG A 60 14.88 -27.19 20.33
C ARG A 60 15.79 -26.66 21.43
N LYS A 61 15.80 -25.34 21.66
CA LYS A 61 16.60 -24.73 22.74
C LYS A 61 16.05 -25.04 24.14
N PRO A 62 14.76 -24.80 24.45
CA PRO A 62 14.16 -25.16 25.73
C PRO A 62 14.34 -26.63 26.09
N MET A 63 14.05 -27.54 25.16
CA MET A 63 14.19 -28.99 25.42
C MET A 63 15.63 -29.39 25.71
N LYS A 64 16.63 -28.80 25.03
CA LYS A 64 18.04 -29.08 25.28
C LYS A 64 18.53 -28.54 26.63
N ILE A 65 17.93 -27.46 27.12
CA ILE A 65 18.23 -26.91 28.46
C ILE A 65 17.61 -27.83 29.52
N VAL A 66 16.33 -28.17 29.37
CA VAL A 66 15.60 -29.03 30.32
C VAL A 66 16.21 -30.43 30.40
N SER A 67 16.62 -31.02 29.27
CA SER A 67 17.23 -32.36 29.26
C SER A 67 18.59 -32.44 29.96
N ARG A 68 19.21 -31.30 30.28
CA ARG A 68 20.49 -31.22 31.00
C ARG A 68 20.33 -31.00 32.51
N ILE A 69 19.12 -30.68 32.98
CA ILE A 69 18.84 -30.45 34.40
C ILE A 69 18.62 -31.81 35.07
N SER A 70 19.34 -32.08 36.16
CA SER A 70 19.18 -33.34 36.88
C SER A 70 17.85 -33.39 37.65
N PRO A 71 17.24 -34.57 37.90
CA PRO A 71 15.98 -34.68 38.63
C PRO A 71 15.99 -34.01 40.02
N ILE A 72 17.15 -34.01 40.69
CA ILE A 72 17.31 -33.38 42.02
C ILE A 72 17.46 -31.85 41.95
N GLU A 73 17.92 -31.33 40.82
CA GLU A 73 18.06 -29.90 40.56
C GLU A 73 16.75 -29.29 40.06
N ALA A 74 15.96 -30.07 39.31
CA ALA A 74 14.61 -29.71 38.88
C ALA A 74 13.64 -29.55 40.07
N THR A 75 13.76 -30.38 41.12
CA THR A 75 12.95 -30.23 42.34
C THR A 75 13.38 -29.05 43.22
N ARG A 76 14.58 -28.51 42.98
CA ARG A 76 15.12 -27.31 43.64
C ARG A 76 15.01 -26.05 42.79
N TYR A 77 14.39 -26.13 41.60
CA TYR A 77 14.31 -25.03 40.65
C TYR A 77 13.34 -23.93 41.13
N LEU A 78 13.75 -23.22 42.18
CA LEU A 78 13.35 -21.85 42.40
C LEU A 78 14.00 -21.04 41.28
N GLU A 79 13.18 -20.39 40.45
CA GLU A 79 13.51 -19.65 39.22
C GLU A 79 14.61 -18.57 39.37
N ASN A 80 15.20 -18.40 40.57
CA ASN A 80 16.25 -17.46 40.93
C ASN A 80 17.51 -18.11 41.55
N ALA A 81 17.71 -19.42 41.43
CA ALA A 81 18.92 -20.09 41.95
C ALA A 81 20.14 -20.01 41.01
N GLU A 82 20.10 -19.22 39.93
CA GLU A 82 21.34 -18.85 39.25
C GLU A 82 22.12 -17.86 40.12
N THR A 83 23.38 -18.22 40.36
CA THR A 83 24.41 -17.51 41.10
C THR A 83 24.63 -16.10 40.55
N HIS A 84 23.81 -15.14 40.97
CA HIS A 84 24.09 -13.73 40.76
C HIS A 84 25.38 -13.35 41.51
N LYS A 85 26.40 -12.92 40.74
CA LYS A 85 27.55 -12.16 41.27
C LYS A 85 27.02 -11.12 42.27
N LYS A 86 27.60 -11.07 43.47
CA LYS A 86 27.29 -10.13 44.57
C LYS A 86 27.35 -8.68 44.07
N GLY A 87 26.27 -8.19 43.48
CA GLY A 87 26.04 -6.78 43.20
C GLY A 87 25.45 -6.13 44.44
N LYS A 88 26.09 -5.06 44.91
CA LYS A 88 25.63 -4.26 46.06
C LYS A 88 24.25 -3.68 45.72
N ARG A 89 23.18 -4.24 46.28
CA ARG A 89 21.81 -3.79 46.02
C ARG A 89 21.57 -2.50 46.83
N ASN A 90 21.60 -1.35 46.17
CA ASN A 90 21.29 -0.08 46.81
C ASN A 90 19.81 -0.05 47.20
N GLY A 91 19.51 -0.16 48.50
CA GLY A 91 18.15 -0.01 49.02
C GLY A 91 17.63 1.42 48.79
N ARG A 92 16.39 1.56 48.33
CA ARG A 92 15.70 2.86 48.29
C ARG A 92 15.10 3.14 49.67
N LYS A 93 15.27 4.36 50.18
CA LYS A 93 14.76 4.80 51.49
C LYS A 93 13.23 4.75 51.58
N ASN A 94 12.52 4.99 50.48
CA ASN A 94 11.06 4.91 50.40
C ASN A 94 10.62 3.92 49.32
N VAL A 95 9.72 3.01 49.70
CA VAL A 95 9.13 2.01 48.80
C VAL A 95 7.79 2.55 48.31
N THR A 96 7.78 3.15 47.13
CA THR A 96 6.56 3.59 46.44
C THR A 96 6.07 2.54 45.45
N VAL A 97 4.78 2.55 45.14
CA VAL A 97 4.17 1.62 44.15
C VAL A 97 4.87 1.70 42.79
N PHE A 98 5.21 2.91 42.33
CA PHE A 98 5.99 3.11 41.10
C PHE A 98 7.41 2.52 41.20
N SER A 99 8.08 2.71 42.33
CA SER A 99 9.43 2.15 42.53
C SER A 99 9.44 0.62 42.51
N MET A 100 8.37 -0.02 42.98
CA MET A 100 8.16 -1.47 42.91
C MET A 100 7.87 -1.94 41.49
N ALA A 101 6.96 -1.27 40.78
CA ALA A 101 6.66 -1.57 39.38
C ALA A 101 7.93 -1.46 38.51
N MET A 102 8.68 -0.37 38.66
CA MET A 102 9.93 -0.18 37.94
C MET A 102 10.96 -1.25 38.30
N ALA A 103 11.13 -1.58 39.58
CA ALA A 103 12.06 -2.63 40.00
C ALA A 103 11.70 -4.01 39.42
N ASN A 104 10.41 -4.29 39.24
CA ASN A 104 9.94 -5.52 38.60
C ASN A 104 10.25 -5.55 37.10
N VAL A 105 10.12 -4.42 36.40
CA VAL A 105 10.43 -4.29 34.97
C VAL A 105 11.95 -4.32 34.72
N THR A 106 12.74 -3.58 35.50
CA THR A 106 14.19 -3.50 35.31
C THR A 106 14.96 -4.64 35.98
N GLY A 107 14.31 -5.44 36.83
CA GLY A 107 14.93 -6.54 37.56
C GLY A 107 15.41 -7.67 36.64
N ASN A 108 14.78 -7.83 35.47
CA ASN A 108 15.23 -8.79 34.45
C ASN A 108 15.15 -8.13 33.06
N PRO A 109 16.18 -7.36 32.66
CA PRO A 109 16.14 -6.56 31.45
C PRO A 109 16.02 -7.41 30.17
N LYS A 110 16.60 -8.62 30.17
CA LYS A 110 16.50 -9.55 29.03
C LYS A 110 15.05 -9.96 28.78
N ARG A 111 14.34 -10.37 29.82
CA ARG A 111 12.92 -10.73 29.75
C ARG A 111 12.09 -9.52 29.30
N THR A 112 12.32 -8.37 29.92
CA THR A 112 11.57 -7.14 29.63
C THR A 112 11.75 -6.66 28.19
N ILE A 113 12.98 -6.61 27.67
CA ILE A 113 13.25 -6.25 26.28
C ILE A 113 12.62 -7.25 25.33
N GLY A 114 12.76 -8.56 25.62
CA GLY A 114 12.14 -9.61 24.82
C GLY A 114 10.62 -9.43 24.72
N THR A 115 9.96 -9.14 25.83
CA THR A 115 8.53 -8.84 25.88
C THR A 115 8.15 -7.59 25.08
N ILE A 116 8.88 -6.49 25.23
CA ILE A 116 8.60 -5.24 24.51
C ILE A 116 8.75 -5.46 22.99
N LEU A 117 9.77 -6.20 22.56
CA LEU A 117 9.97 -6.50 21.15
C LEU A 117 8.88 -7.42 20.58
N THR A 118 8.47 -8.46 21.31
CA THR A 118 7.43 -9.39 20.82
C THR A 118 6.05 -8.77 20.77
N MET A 119 5.69 -7.93 21.75
CA MET A 119 4.46 -7.11 21.67
C MET A 119 4.60 -6.01 20.62
N GLY A 120 5.79 -5.41 20.51
CA GLY A 120 6.15 -4.34 19.58
C GLY A 120 5.95 -4.75 18.14
N PHE A 121 6.33 -5.98 17.76
CA PHE A 121 6.25 -6.46 16.39
C PHE A 121 4.84 -6.36 15.78
N SER A 122 3.80 -6.72 16.52
CA SER A 122 2.40 -6.56 16.05
C SER A 122 2.04 -5.10 15.81
N CYS A 123 2.50 -4.19 16.67
CA CYS A 123 2.26 -2.76 16.53
C CYS A 123 3.11 -2.15 15.41
N VAL A 124 4.34 -2.62 15.20
CA VAL A 124 5.19 -2.24 14.05
C VAL A 124 4.48 -2.59 12.74
N LEU A 125 3.98 -3.83 12.61
CA LEU A 125 3.22 -4.25 11.43
C LEU A 125 1.97 -3.40 11.22
N PHE A 126 1.24 -3.09 12.29
CA PHE A 126 0.08 -2.20 12.21
C PHE A 126 0.46 -0.80 11.67
N VAL A 127 1.55 -0.21 12.16
CA VAL A 127 2.03 1.10 11.69
C VAL A 127 2.43 1.05 10.22
N ILE A 128 3.15 0.01 9.79
CA ILE A 128 3.57 -0.16 8.38
C ILE A 128 2.35 -0.28 7.47
N ILE A 129 1.40 -1.16 7.81
CA ILE A 129 0.20 -1.39 6.99
C ILE A 129 -0.70 -0.15 6.97
N SER A 130 -0.88 0.51 8.12
CA SER A 130 -1.66 1.76 8.18
C SER A 130 -1.02 2.88 7.37
N ASN A 131 0.32 2.90 7.31
CA ASN A 131 1.04 3.86 6.49
C ASN A 131 0.80 3.60 5.00
N TYR A 132 0.98 2.35 4.56
CA TYR A 132 0.74 1.97 3.17
C TYR A 132 -0.72 2.25 2.75
N VAL A 133 -1.69 1.70 3.48
CA VAL A 133 -3.11 1.80 3.14
C VAL A 133 -3.66 3.22 3.30
N GLY A 134 -3.15 3.98 4.26
CA GLY A 134 -3.58 5.35 4.52
C GLY A 134 -3.09 6.36 3.49
N ASN A 135 -2.16 5.98 2.62
CA ASN A 135 -1.57 6.83 1.58
C ASN A 135 -2.08 6.53 0.16
N ILE A 136 -3.00 5.57 0.01
CA ILE A 136 -3.61 5.27 -1.29
C ILE A 136 -4.57 6.39 -1.65
N ASP A 137 -4.24 7.14 -2.69
CA ASP A 137 -5.02 8.19 -3.32
C ASP A 137 -5.73 7.64 -4.56
N THR A 138 -7.05 7.47 -4.46
CA THR A 138 -7.89 6.94 -5.54
C THR A 138 -8.19 7.99 -6.60
N GLU A 139 -8.17 9.28 -6.24
CA GLU A 139 -8.38 10.35 -7.21
C GLU A 139 -7.16 10.49 -8.11
N HIS A 140 -5.95 10.40 -7.54
CA HIS A 140 -4.72 10.38 -8.31
C HIS A 140 -4.65 9.18 -9.26
N GLU A 141 -4.98 7.97 -8.78
CA GLU A 141 -5.03 6.77 -9.63
C GLU A 141 -6.01 6.94 -10.81
N ALA A 142 -7.20 7.49 -10.55
CA ALA A 142 -8.17 7.75 -11.61
C ALA A 142 -7.68 8.82 -12.61
N ARG A 143 -6.87 9.78 -12.15
CA ARG A 143 -6.26 10.81 -13.00
C ARG A 143 -5.14 10.28 -13.88
N LEU A 144 -4.48 9.17 -13.53
CA LEU A 144 -3.53 8.50 -14.41
C LEU A 144 -4.22 7.85 -15.63
N SER A 145 -5.52 7.55 -15.53
CA SER A 145 -6.30 7.00 -16.66
C SER A 145 -7.11 8.04 -17.43
N VAL A 146 -7.45 9.17 -16.78
CA VAL A 146 -8.18 10.28 -17.40
C VAL A 146 -7.51 11.58 -16.93
N ASN A 147 -6.53 12.03 -17.72
CA ASN A 147 -5.60 13.10 -17.36
C ASN A 147 -6.34 14.40 -17.02
N HIS A 148 -7.35 14.76 -17.81
CA HIS A 148 -8.09 16.01 -17.69
C HIS A 148 -9.60 15.81 -17.72
N GLY A 149 -10.34 16.80 -17.21
CA GLY A 149 -11.81 16.87 -17.34
C GLY A 149 -12.58 15.72 -16.69
N GLN A 150 -13.77 15.43 -17.23
CA GLN A 150 -14.65 14.34 -16.79
C GLN A 150 -14.69 13.17 -17.79
N PHE A 151 -14.37 13.44 -19.06
CA PHE A 151 -14.40 12.48 -20.16
C PHE A 151 -13.12 12.57 -20.96
N GLU A 152 -12.62 11.42 -21.40
CA GLU A 152 -11.52 11.31 -22.36
C GLU A 152 -12.03 10.55 -23.59
N LEU A 153 -11.96 11.20 -24.74
CA LEU A 153 -12.15 10.59 -26.04
C LEU A 153 -10.76 10.38 -26.65
N GLN A 154 -10.47 9.15 -27.05
CA GLN A 154 -9.17 8.80 -27.62
C GLN A 154 -9.34 7.86 -28.81
N LEU A 155 -8.35 7.87 -29.70
CA LEU A 155 -8.35 6.97 -30.85
C LEU A 155 -8.25 5.51 -30.41
N ASP A 156 -9.08 4.65 -30.99
CA ASP A 156 -9.03 3.20 -30.80
C ASP A 156 -8.27 2.56 -31.96
N TYR A 157 -6.97 2.40 -31.77
CA TYR A 157 -6.03 1.84 -32.73
C TYR A 157 -5.35 0.58 -32.19
N SER A 158 -4.87 -0.28 -33.09
CA SER A 158 -4.15 -1.50 -32.74
C SER A 158 -2.81 -1.20 -32.06
N ALA A 159 -2.53 -1.87 -30.94
CA ALA A 159 -1.27 -1.70 -30.20
C ALA A 159 -0.03 -2.13 -30.99
N GLU A 160 -0.19 -3.11 -31.88
CA GLU A 160 0.83 -3.56 -32.83
C GLU A 160 0.35 -3.28 -34.25
N TYR A 161 1.28 -3.03 -35.17
CA TYR A 161 0.93 -2.78 -36.57
C TYR A 161 0.32 -4.03 -37.21
N ASP A 162 -0.95 -3.93 -37.61
CA ASP A 162 -1.71 -5.03 -38.19
C ASP A 162 -1.65 -4.98 -39.72
N GLU A 163 -0.92 -5.92 -40.34
CA GLU A 163 -0.86 -6.07 -41.80
C GLU A 163 -2.16 -6.61 -42.41
N ARG A 164 -2.99 -7.30 -41.61
CA ARG A 164 -4.22 -7.96 -42.06
C ARG A 164 -5.42 -7.02 -42.04
N TYR A 165 -5.47 -6.09 -41.10
CA TYR A 165 -6.51 -5.07 -40.98
C TYR A 165 -5.91 -3.66 -40.84
N PRO A 166 -5.33 -3.11 -41.93
CA PRO A 166 -4.62 -1.83 -41.89
C PRO A 166 -5.49 -0.63 -41.47
N GLU A 167 -6.82 -0.75 -41.60
CA GLU A 167 -7.79 0.24 -41.13
C GLU A 167 -7.74 0.49 -39.62
N ASN A 168 -7.21 -0.46 -38.84
CA ASN A 168 -7.06 -0.32 -37.39
C ASN A 168 -5.72 0.30 -36.98
N ASN A 169 -4.83 0.58 -37.94
CA ASN A 169 -3.53 1.17 -37.64
C ASN A 169 -3.64 2.69 -37.50
N LEU A 170 -2.83 3.25 -36.59
CA LEU A 170 -2.88 4.67 -36.25
C LEU A 170 -2.70 5.59 -37.45
N ASP A 171 -1.78 5.28 -38.36
CA ASP A 171 -1.54 6.08 -39.58
C ASP A 171 -2.76 6.15 -40.51
N THR A 172 -3.47 5.03 -40.67
CA THR A 172 -4.72 5.01 -41.46
C THR A 172 -5.81 5.82 -40.75
N ILE A 173 -5.98 5.62 -39.44
CA ILE A 173 -6.99 6.33 -38.65
C ILE A 173 -6.74 7.85 -38.66
N LEU A 174 -5.49 8.28 -38.55
CA LEU A 174 -5.11 9.69 -38.64
C LEU A 174 -5.40 10.30 -40.02
N THR A 175 -5.41 9.49 -41.08
CA THR A 175 -5.78 9.96 -42.43
C THR A 175 -7.28 10.25 -42.54
N ASP A 176 -8.11 9.48 -41.82
CA ASP A 176 -9.56 9.68 -41.77
C ASP A 176 -9.99 10.83 -40.84
N ASP A 177 -9.07 11.33 -40.00
CA ASP A 177 -9.25 12.45 -39.05
C ASP A 177 -10.58 12.40 -38.26
N PRO A 178 -10.82 11.32 -37.48
CA PRO A 178 -12.09 11.12 -36.79
C PRO A 178 -12.30 12.12 -35.64
N LEU A 179 -11.21 12.64 -35.06
CA LEU A 179 -11.21 13.64 -33.99
C LEU A 179 -11.02 15.07 -34.50
N ASN A 180 -11.58 15.40 -35.67
CA ASN A 180 -11.41 16.68 -36.35
C ASN A 180 -12.01 17.91 -35.61
N ASP A 181 -11.63 19.10 -36.07
CA ASP A 181 -12.12 20.37 -35.52
C ASP A 181 -13.66 20.52 -35.55
N SER A 182 -14.37 19.89 -36.49
CA SER A 182 -15.85 19.94 -36.53
C SER A 182 -16.45 19.22 -35.34
N LEU A 183 -15.94 18.03 -35.01
CA LEU A 183 -16.37 17.27 -33.84
C LEU A 183 -16.09 18.06 -32.55
N ILE A 184 -14.93 18.73 -32.47
CA ILE A 184 -14.56 19.55 -31.32
C ILE A 184 -15.55 20.70 -31.11
N GLU A 185 -15.91 21.41 -32.18
CA GLU A 185 -16.89 22.49 -32.10
C GLU A 185 -18.30 21.98 -31.77
N GLU A 186 -18.69 20.80 -32.28
CA GLU A 186 -19.93 20.13 -31.89
C GLU A 186 -19.93 19.79 -30.39
N ILE A 187 -18.83 19.26 -29.85
CA ILE A 187 -18.67 18.96 -28.43
C ILE A 187 -18.76 20.25 -27.59
N LYS A 188 -18.06 21.32 -27.98
CA LYS A 188 -18.13 22.63 -27.29
C LYS A 188 -19.55 23.21 -27.29
N SER A 189 -20.37 22.87 -28.28
CA SER A 189 -21.76 23.33 -28.36
C SER A 189 -22.73 22.57 -27.44
N ILE A 190 -22.32 21.44 -26.85
CA ILE A 190 -23.14 20.65 -25.95
C ILE A 190 -23.42 21.45 -24.66
N PRO A 191 -24.70 21.63 -24.27
CA PRO A 191 -25.04 22.29 -23.00
C PRO A 191 -24.41 21.57 -21.80
N GLY A 192 -23.65 22.31 -20.99
CA GLY A 192 -22.97 21.78 -19.80
C GLY A 192 -21.47 21.53 -19.99
N VAL A 193 -20.98 21.50 -21.23
CA VAL A 193 -19.54 21.49 -21.51
C VAL A 193 -18.94 22.84 -21.13
N THR A 194 -17.86 22.80 -20.35
CA THR A 194 -17.18 24.00 -19.84
C THR A 194 -15.87 24.26 -20.56
N ASP A 195 -15.12 23.21 -20.88
CA ASP A 195 -13.85 23.31 -21.56
C ASP A 195 -13.56 22.01 -22.35
N VAL A 196 -12.76 22.13 -23.41
CA VAL A 196 -12.32 21.00 -24.24
C VAL A 196 -10.83 21.13 -24.50
N MET A 197 -10.05 20.16 -24.02
CA MET A 197 -8.61 20.10 -24.17
C MET A 197 -8.26 19.03 -25.21
N THR A 198 -7.16 19.22 -25.92
CA THR A 198 -6.72 18.29 -26.97
C THR A 198 -5.25 17.95 -26.83
N ARG A 199 -4.88 16.77 -27.33
CA ARG A 199 -3.48 16.37 -27.52
C ARG A 199 -3.34 15.73 -28.89
N GLU A 200 -2.26 16.07 -29.57
CA GLU A 200 -1.93 15.46 -30.85
C GLU A 200 -1.12 14.18 -30.66
N ILE A 201 -1.32 13.24 -31.58
CA ILE A 201 -0.59 11.98 -31.68
C ILE A 201 -0.10 11.79 -33.11
N VAL A 202 1.06 11.18 -33.28
CA VAL A 202 1.61 10.84 -34.60
C VAL A 202 2.08 9.39 -34.66
N SER A 203 2.05 8.81 -35.86
CA SER A 203 2.61 7.48 -36.12
C SER A 203 4.06 7.61 -36.53
N VAL A 204 4.98 7.16 -35.69
CA VAL A 204 6.43 7.19 -35.90
C VAL A 204 6.91 5.86 -36.47
N ASN A 205 7.61 5.90 -37.61
CA ASN A 205 8.31 4.76 -38.18
C ASN A 205 9.79 4.79 -37.78
N LEU A 206 10.14 3.94 -36.82
CA LEU A 206 11.51 3.74 -36.34
C LEU A 206 12.04 2.40 -36.88
N ASN A 207 13.00 2.46 -37.79
CA ASN A 207 13.65 1.28 -38.39
C ASN A 207 12.69 0.24 -39.02
N GLY A 208 11.56 0.69 -39.56
CA GLY A 208 10.55 -0.17 -40.19
C GLY A 208 9.43 -0.64 -39.25
N THR A 209 9.52 -0.31 -37.95
CA THR A 209 8.46 -0.57 -36.97
C THR A 209 7.73 0.73 -36.64
N ARG A 210 6.40 0.69 -36.62
CA ARG A 210 5.56 1.85 -36.33
C ARG A 210 5.15 1.88 -34.87
N PHE A 211 5.25 3.06 -34.27
CA PHE A 211 4.92 3.33 -32.88
C PHE A 211 4.14 4.64 -32.74
N PRO A 212 3.22 4.75 -31.80
CA PRO A 212 2.58 6.02 -31.49
C PRO A 212 3.56 6.95 -30.76
N ALA A 213 3.44 8.25 -31.01
CA ALA A 213 4.14 9.29 -30.27
C ALA A 213 3.20 10.46 -29.94
N ASP A 214 3.16 10.85 -28.67
CA ASP A 214 2.36 11.98 -28.21
C ASP A 214 3.10 13.29 -28.30
N ILE A 215 2.33 14.35 -28.57
CA ILE A 215 2.79 15.72 -28.56
C ILE A 215 2.35 16.35 -27.24
N VAL A 216 3.31 16.64 -26.38
CA VAL A 216 3.03 16.91 -24.96
C VAL A 216 3.36 18.36 -24.59
N SER A 217 2.42 18.99 -23.88
CA SER A 217 2.58 20.33 -23.31
C SER A 217 3.48 20.28 -22.06
N GLU A 218 4.00 21.42 -21.60
CA GLU A 218 4.82 21.46 -20.38
C GLU A 218 4.08 20.91 -19.15
N ASN A 219 2.80 21.24 -19.00
CA ASN A 219 1.99 20.77 -17.88
C ASN A 219 1.80 19.24 -17.88
N ASP A 220 1.53 18.67 -19.06
CA ASP A 220 1.36 17.22 -19.21
C ASP A 220 2.69 16.49 -19.03
N PHE A 221 3.78 17.09 -19.51
CA PHE A 221 5.13 16.56 -19.33
C PHE A 221 5.48 16.45 -17.84
N ASP A 222 5.22 17.51 -17.07
CA ASP A 222 5.44 17.53 -15.63
C ASP A 222 4.52 16.57 -14.88
N PHE A 223 3.29 16.35 -15.36
CA PHE A 223 2.37 15.35 -14.81
C PHE A 223 2.90 13.93 -15.00
N MET A 224 3.26 13.56 -16.23
CA MET A 224 3.80 12.23 -16.59
C MET A 224 5.11 11.94 -15.85
N ARG A 225 5.90 12.97 -15.56
CA ARG A 225 7.17 12.87 -14.84
C ARG A 225 7.01 12.42 -13.37
N GLN A 226 5.83 12.61 -12.76
CA GLN A 226 5.63 12.33 -11.33
C GLN A 226 5.82 10.85 -10.94
N ASP A 227 5.61 9.95 -11.91
CA ASP A 227 5.78 8.50 -11.74
C ASP A 227 7.26 8.06 -11.76
N GLY A 228 8.15 8.97 -12.17
CA GLY A 228 9.59 8.76 -12.24
C GLY A 228 10.14 8.93 -13.65
N ASP A 229 11.43 9.22 -13.72
CA ASP A 229 12.11 9.51 -14.98
C ASP A 229 13.60 9.14 -14.94
N ILE A 230 14.22 9.16 -16.12
CA ILE A 230 15.65 8.96 -16.33
C ILE A 230 16.15 9.98 -17.34
N GLY A 231 17.26 10.67 -17.05
CA GLY A 231 17.90 11.61 -17.98
C GLY A 231 17.78 13.06 -17.51
N SER A 232 17.92 14.00 -18.44
CA SER A 232 17.92 15.44 -18.12
C SER A 232 16.51 15.97 -17.80
N MET A 233 15.49 15.45 -18.50
CA MET A 233 14.05 15.71 -18.26
C MET A 233 13.73 17.20 -18.05
N ASP A 234 14.39 18.05 -18.82
CA ASP A 234 14.17 19.50 -18.84
C ASP A 234 13.41 19.84 -20.14
N TYR A 235 12.13 20.22 -19.98
CA TYR A 235 11.23 20.50 -21.10
C TYR A 235 11.74 21.66 -21.96
N ASP A 236 12.08 22.79 -21.33
CA ASP A 236 12.55 23.99 -22.01
C ASP A 236 13.87 23.76 -22.77
N GLN A 237 14.78 22.99 -22.17
CA GLN A 237 16.04 22.64 -22.81
C GLN A 237 15.81 21.69 -23.98
N ALA A 238 14.91 20.71 -23.84
CA ALA A 238 14.55 19.80 -24.92
C ALA A 238 13.92 20.55 -26.10
N VAL A 239 13.02 21.50 -25.84
CA VAL A 239 12.45 22.36 -26.88
C VAL A 239 13.52 23.17 -27.62
N LYS A 240 14.50 23.73 -26.91
CA LYS A 240 15.59 24.51 -27.53
C LYS A 240 16.54 23.65 -28.37
N ASN A 241 16.82 22.43 -27.92
CA ASN A 241 17.75 21.54 -28.60
C ASN A 241 17.11 20.72 -29.71
N GLY A 242 15.78 20.59 -29.71
CA GLY A 242 15.09 19.58 -30.50
C GLY A 242 15.40 18.19 -29.97
N ASP A 243 15.26 18.00 -28.65
CA ASP A 243 15.38 16.69 -28.02
C ASP A 243 13.98 16.10 -27.74
N ILE A 244 13.87 14.78 -27.76
CA ILE A 244 12.64 14.04 -27.46
C ILE A 244 12.86 13.03 -26.33
N PHE A 245 11.78 12.38 -25.92
CA PHE A 245 11.80 11.45 -24.79
C PHE A 245 11.21 10.10 -25.18
N PHE A 246 11.68 9.05 -24.51
CA PHE A 246 10.99 7.76 -24.53
C PHE A 246 9.88 7.76 -23.48
N GLY A 247 8.76 7.12 -23.80
CA GLY A 247 7.67 6.98 -22.85
C GLY A 247 7.91 5.93 -21.77
N TRP A 248 8.77 4.94 -22.06
CA TRP A 248 9.03 3.82 -21.16
C TRP A 248 10.51 3.50 -21.12
N SER A 249 11.12 3.64 -19.94
CA SER A 249 12.56 3.43 -19.75
C SER A 249 12.98 2.00 -20.10
N THR A 250 12.10 1.03 -19.85
CA THR A 250 12.34 -0.39 -20.17
C THR A 250 12.49 -0.60 -21.67
N TRP A 251 11.68 0.07 -22.50
CA TRP A 251 11.76 -0.05 -23.95
C TRP A 251 12.96 0.69 -24.52
N MET A 252 13.27 1.88 -23.99
CA MET A 252 14.50 2.60 -24.35
C MET A 252 15.74 1.71 -24.20
N GLU A 253 15.89 1.05 -23.04
CA GLU A 253 17.01 0.15 -22.78
C GLU A 253 16.97 -1.11 -23.65
N GLN A 254 15.79 -1.71 -23.84
CA GLN A 254 15.60 -2.93 -24.64
C GLN A 254 15.98 -2.72 -26.11
N ASP A 255 15.64 -1.55 -26.65
CA ASP A 255 15.94 -1.18 -28.04
C ASP A 255 17.34 -0.56 -28.21
N GLY A 256 18.12 -0.54 -27.12
CA GLY A 256 19.54 -0.22 -27.12
C GLY A 256 19.85 1.27 -27.12
N TYR A 257 18.87 2.12 -26.76
CA TYR A 257 19.06 3.56 -26.66
C TYR A 257 19.48 4.00 -25.26
N ALA A 258 20.22 5.11 -25.20
CA ALA A 258 20.56 5.79 -23.95
C ALA A 258 20.32 7.32 -24.03
N PRO A 259 20.12 8.00 -22.88
CA PRO A 259 20.02 9.45 -22.86
C PRO A 259 21.26 10.11 -23.49
N GLY A 260 21.04 11.04 -24.40
CA GLY A 260 22.05 11.77 -25.17
C GLY A 260 22.36 11.17 -26.54
N GLU A 261 21.86 9.97 -26.86
CA GLU A 261 22.04 9.36 -28.17
C GLU A 261 21.19 10.01 -29.25
N SER A 262 21.64 9.87 -30.50
CA SER A 262 20.94 10.43 -31.66
C SER A 262 19.88 9.44 -32.15
N ILE A 263 18.71 9.97 -32.50
CA ILE A 263 17.59 9.21 -33.04
C ILE A 263 17.10 9.90 -34.32
N ALA A 264 16.72 9.08 -35.31
CA ALA A 264 16.14 9.55 -36.55
C ALA A 264 14.97 8.62 -36.92
N PHE A 265 13.86 9.22 -37.33
CA PHE A 265 12.66 8.51 -37.75
C PHE A 265 11.84 9.35 -38.71
N ASP A 266 10.97 8.67 -39.44
CA ASP A 266 9.89 9.33 -40.17
C ASP A 266 8.63 9.29 -39.31
N PHE A 267 7.79 10.32 -39.39
CA PHE A 267 6.49 10.33 -38.71
C PHE A 267 5.39 10.80 -39.65
N GLU A 268 4.18 10.32 -39.38
CA GLU A 268 2.97 10.59 -40.14
C GLU A 268 1.88 11.12 -39.22
N ASN A 269 1.24 12.20 -39.65
CA ASN A 269 0.16 12.88 -38.93
C ASN A 269 -1.16 12.89 -39.73
N GLY A 270 -1.32 11.94 -40.66
CA GLY A 270 -2.45 11.87 -41.60
C GLY A 270 -2.38 12.88 -42.77
N SER A 271 -1.75 14.04 -42.58
CA SER A 271 -1.62 15.08 -43.61
C SER A 271 -0.34 14.96 -44.46
N GLY A 272 0.64 14.19 -44.00
CA GLY A 272 1.88 13.94 -44.73
C GLY A 272 2.91 13.16 -43.90
N THR A 273 4.03 12.85 -44.55
CA THR A 273 5.20 12.19 -43.93
C THR A 273 6.32 13.20 -43.75
N TYR A 274 6.97 13.19 -42.59
CA TYR A 274 8.03 14.11 -42.22
C TYR A 274 9.20 13.33 -41.62
N THR A 275 10.42 13.77 -41.87
CA THR A 275 11.62 13.16 -41.30
C THR A 275 12.14 14.01 -40.16
N TYR A 276 12.41 13.37 -39.03
CA TYR A 276 13.01 14.00 -37.85
C TYR A 276 14.38 13.40 -37.55
N GLN A 277 15.29 14.25 -37.09
CA GLN A 277 16.59 13.86 -36.57
C GLN A 277 16.94 14.73 -35.36
N GLY A 278 17.18 14.10 -34.23
CA GLY A 278 17.49 14.79 -32.98
C GLY A 278 18.15 13.86 -31.97
N LYS A 279 18.02 14.18 -30.68
CA LYS A 279 18.54 13.35 -29.59
C LYS A 279 17.46 12.97 -28.59
N ILE A 280 17.78 11.95 -27.80
CA ILE A 280 16.94 11.48 -26.70
C ILE A 280 17.41 12.19 -25.42
N ALA A 281 16.60 13.08 -24.84
CA ALA A 281 16.96 13.79 -23.60
C ALA A 281 16.80 12.91 -22.35
N GLY A 282 15.95 11.89 -22.42
CA GLY A 282 15.62 10.99 -21.32
C GLY A 282 14.44 10.07 -21.63
N SER A 283 13.92 9.43 -20.59
CA SER A 283 12.74 8.58 -20.65
C SER A 283 11.87 8.74 -19.41
N PHE A 284 10.57 8.68 -19.59
CA PHE A 284 9.61 8.44 -18.51
C PHE A 284 9.68 6.98 -18.05
N VAL A 285 9.22 6.73 -16.83
CA VAL A 285 9.00 5.35 -16.32
C VAL A 285 7.75 4.74 -16.95
N SER A 286 6.69 5.54 -17.11
CA SER A 286 5.42 5.15 -17.72
C SER A 286 4.81 6.38 -18.39
N ALA A 287 4.41 6.24 -19.65
CA ALA A 287 3.76 7.26 -20.46
C ALA A 287 2.68 6.62 -21.35
N ASP A 288 1.82 7.44 -21.93
CA ASP A 288 0.72 6.99 -22.78
C ASP A 288 1.21 6.33 -24.09
N THR A 289 2.38 6.76 -24.59
CA THR A 289 2.92 6.33 -25.90
C THR A 289 4.41 5.97 -25.86
N TYR A 290 4.93 5.41 -26.96
CA TYR A 290 6.30 4.88 -27.04
C TYR A 290 7.35 6.01 -27.07
N LEU A 291 7.06 7.11 -27.78
CA LEU A 291 7.85 8.34 -27.75
C LEU A 291 6.99 9.52 -27.29
N VAL A 292 7.63 10.47 -26.62
CA VAL A 292 7.02 11.72 -26.19
C VAL A 292 7.79 12.87 -26.82
N ILE A 293 7.08 13.68 -27.60
CA ILE A 293 7.62 14.82 -28.34
C ILE A 293 7.11 16.11 -27.69
N PRO A 294 7.98 17.00 -27.18
CA PRO A 294 7.52 18.29 -26.68
C PRO A 294 6.84 19.09 -27.79
N GLU A 295 5.74 19.77 -27.47
CA GLU A 295 4.98 20.54 -28.46
C GLU A 295 5.86 21.54 -29.22
N GLY A 296 6.74 22.27 -28.54
CA GLY A 296 7.66 23.21 -29.19
C GLY A 296 8.58 22.53 -30.22
N VAL A 297 9.02 21.30 -29.97
CA VAL A 297 9.83 20.51 -30.90
C VAL A 297 9.00 20.10 -32.10
N TYR A 298 7.79 19.56 -31.88
CA TYR A 298 6.87 19.19 -32.97
C TYR A 298 6.52 20.38 -33.88
N ARG A 299 6.19 21.55 -33.30
CA ARG A 299 5.90 22.77 -34.08
C ARG A 299 7.09 23.24 -34.90
N SER A 300 8.33 23.07 -34.42
CA SER A 300 9.54 23.43 -35.17
C SER A 300 9.72 22.61 -36.46
N MET A 301 9.09 21.43 -36.55
CA MET A 301 9.12 20.56 -37.74
C MET A 301 8.17 21.04 -38.84
N ASN A 302 7.36 22.08 -38.60
CA ASN A 302 6.34 22.62 -39.51
C ASN A 302 5.38 21.56 -40.09
N PRO A 303 4.73 20.74 -39.24
CA PRO A 303 3.71 19.80 -39.70
C PRO A 303 2.52 20.56 -40.32
N ARG A 304 1.94 19.98 -41.37
CA ARG A 304 0.66 20.45 -41.93
C ARG A 304 -0.48 19.74 -41.22
N GLY A 305 -1.58 20.46 -41.00
CA GLY A 305 -2.75 19.93 -40.32
C GLY A 305 -2.54 19.70 -38.84
N THR A 306 -3.57 19.16 -38.20
CA THR A 306 -3.60 18.78 -36.78
C THR A 306 -4.04 17.32 -36.70
N ALA A 307 -3.37 16.54 -35.86
CA ALA A 307 -3.65 15.11 -35.71
C ALA A 307 -4.05 14.81 -34.28
N TYR A 308 -5.31 15.08 -33.91
CA TYR A 308 -5.76 14.89 -32.54
C TYR A 308 -5.88 13.39 -32.21
N GLY A 309 -5.17 12.97 -31.15
CA GLY A 309 -5.23 11.62 -30.61
C GLY A 309 -6.11 11.50 -29.38
N TYR A 310 -6.18 12.58 -28.61
CA TYR A 310 -6.91 12.67 -27.36
C TYR A 310 -7.69 13.97 -27.26
N LEU A 311 -8.87 13.87 -26.65
CA LEU A 311 -9.80 14.94 -26.40
C LEU A 311 -10.37 14.79 -25.00
N TRP A 312 -10.11 15.74 -24.12
CA TRP A 312 -10.73 15.77 -22.79
C TRP A 312 -11.84 16.79 -22.75
N VAL A 313 -12.98 16.39 -22.19
CA VAL A 313 -14.16 17.23 -22.04
C VAL A 313 -14.42 17.44 -20.56
N ASP A 314 -14.45 18.70 -20.13
CA ASP A 314 -14.78 19.05 -18.75
C ASP A 314 -16.20 19.63 -18.62
N CYS A 315 -16.84 19.32 -17.51
CA CYS A 315 -18.18 19.79 -17.18
C CYS A 315 -18.42 19.83 -15.67
N ASP A 316 -19.43 20.60 -15.25
CA ASP A 316 -19.86 20.59 -13.85
C ASP A 316 -20.36 19.20 -13.44
N LYS A 317 -20.09 18.78 -12.19
CA LYS A 317 -20.52 17.48 -11.63
C LYS A 317 -22.01 17.17 -11.79
N LYS A 318 -22.87 18.19 -11.87
CA LYS A 318 -24.33 18.06 -12.06
C LYS A 318 -24.71 17.67 -13.50
N ASP A 319 -23.86 18.01 -14.48
CA ASP A 319 -24.14 17.88 -15.91
C ASP A 319 -23.51 16.62 -16.52
N VAL A 320 -22.61 15.93 -15.78
CA VAL A 320 -21.90 14.71 -16.20
C VAL A 320 -22.82 13.72 -16.91
N ALA A 321 -23.94 13.31 -16.30
CA ALA A 321 -24.82 12.32 -16.90
C ALA A 321 -25.48 12.79 -18.21
N SER A 322 -25.79 14.08 -18.33
CA SER A 322 -26.37 14.65 -19.54
C SER A 322 -25.33 14.76 -20.65
N VAL A 323 -24.13 15.26 -20.32
CA VAL A 323 -23.02 15.41 -21.27
C VAL A 323 -22.56 14.03 -21.76
N GLU A 324 -22.45 13.04 -20.89
CA GLU A 324 -22.10 11.67 -21.24
C GLU A 324 -23.08 11.06 -22.25
N GLN A 325 -24.38 11.28 -22.07
CA GLN A 325 -25.39 10.80 -23.01
C GLN A 325 -25.26 11.49 -24.39
N SER A 326 -25.01 12.81 -24.39
CA SER A 326 -24.79 13.58 -25.61
C SER A 326 -23.52 13.14 -26.34
N LEU A 327 -22.41 12.97 -25.62
CA LEU A 327 -21.15 12.47 -26.18
C LEU A 327 -21.30 11.07 -26.77
N ASN A 328 -21.92 10.13 -26.04
CA ASN A 328 -22.19 8.79 -26.54
C ASN A 328 -23.03 8.78 -27.83
N THR A 329 -24.00 9.68 -27.93
CA THR A 329 -24.85 9.82 -29.15
C THR A 329 -24.06 10.41 -30.31
N LEU A 330 -23.15 11.35 -30.02
CA LEU A 330 -22.32 12.01 -31.01
C LEU A 330 -21.29 11.05 -31.62
N ILE A 331 -20.64 10.23 -30.78
CA ILE A 331 -19.60 9.28 -31.20
C ILE A 331 -20.16 7.94 -31.68
N SER A 332 -21.46 7.65 -31.51
CA SER A 332 -22.02 6.32 -31.84
C SER A 332 -21.87 5.92 -33.30
N ASN A 333 -21.74 6.90 -34.21
CA ASN A 333 -21.59 6.68 -35.64
C ASN A 333 -20.14 6.82 -36.12
N THR A 334 -19.21 7.14 -35.22
CA THR A 334 -17.80 7.32 -35.53
C THR A 334 -17.04 6.07 -35.12
N SER A 335 -16.41 5.41 -36.08
CA SER A 335 -15.50 4.30 -35.81
C SER A 335 -14.18 4.81 -35.22
N HIS A 336 -13.45 3.95 -34.51
CA HIS A 336 -12.11 4.24 -33.97
C HIS A 336 -12.03 5.36 -32.91
N ILE A 337 -13.13 5.66 -32.22
CA ILE A 337 -13.14 6.50 -31.01
C ILE A 337 -13.64 5.65 -29.85
N LYS A 338 -12.86 5.61 -28.77
CA LYS A 338 -13.30 5.11 -27.47
C LYS A 338 -13.44 6.28 -26.50
N MET A 339 -14.36 6.14 -25.55
CA MET A 339 -14.58 7.13 -24.50
C MET A 339 -14.41 6.48 -23.12
N ASP A 340 -13.51 7.06 -22.34
CA ASP A 340 -13.32 6.74 -20.93
C ASP A 340 -13.86 7.88 -20.06
N THR A 341 -14.34 7.54 -18.87
CA THR A 341 -14.94 8.52 -17.95
C THR A 341 -14.22 8.53 -16.61
N TYR A 342 -13.97 9.73 -16.09
CA TYR A 342 -13.28 9.90 -14.82
C TYR A 342 -14.04 9.24 -13.67
N HIS A 343 -15.37 9.33 -13.66
CA HIS A 343 -16.19 8.74 -12.60
C HIS A 343 -16.14 7.20 -12.60
N ALA A 344 -16.08 6.56 -13.77
CA ALA A 344 -15.95 5.10 -13.85
C ALA A 344 -14.56 4.63 -13.39
N GLN A 345 -13.50 5.38 -13.75
CA GLN A 345 -12.14 5.08 -13.27
C GLN A 345 -12.00 5.34 -11.78
N LEU A 346 -12.58 6.43 -11.26
CA LEU A 346 -12.62 6.70 -9.83
C LEU A 346 -13.36 5.60 -9.06
N GLN A 347 -14.53 5.16 -9.55
CA GLN A 347 -15.27 4.07 -8.92
C GLN A 347 -14.48 2.75 -8.93
N SER A 348 -13.79 2.45 -10.03
CA SER A 348 -12.92 1.27 -10.15
C SER A 348 -11.73 1.36 -9.19
N ALA A 349 -11.10 2.52 -9.07
CA ALA A 349 -10.00 2.77 -8.16
C ALA A 349 -10.45 2.71 -6.68
N GLU A 350 -11.61 3.30 -6.35
CA GLU A 350 -12.22 3.23 -5.02
C GLU A 350 -12.55 1.79 -4.62
N PHE A 351 -13.07 0.99 -5.57
CA PHE A 351 -13.35 -0.42 -5.34
C PHE A 351 -12.07 -1.22 -5.07
N ALA A 352 -11.04 -1.05 -5.90
CA ALA A 352 -9.74 -1.70 -5.72
C ALA A 352 -9.08 -1.30 -4.39
N SER A 353 -9.06 0.00 -4.07
CA SER A 353 -8.57 0.54 -2.80
C SER A 353 -9.34 -0.03 -1.61
N SER A 354 -10.67 -0.11 -1.69
CA SER A 354 -11.53 -0.67 -0.65
C SER A 354 -11.28 -2.16 -0.44
N MET A 355 -11.04 -2.92 -1.51
CA MET A 355 -10.69 -4.34 -1.44
C MET A 355 -9.33 -4.54 -0.74
N MET A 356 -8.34 -3.72 -1.09
CA MET A 356 -7.03 -3.74 -0.44
C MET A 356 -7.11 -3.35 1.04
N LYS A 357 -7.87 -2.29 1.36
CA LYS A 357 -8.16 -1.83 2.73
C LYS A 357 -8.78 -2.94 3.57
N LEU A 358 -9.80 -3.63 3.06
CA LEU A 358 -10.46 -4.72 3.77
C LEU A 358 -9.49 -5.87 4.10
N GLY A 359 -8.71 -6.32 3.12
CA GLY A 359 -7.71 -7.37 3.33
C GLY A 359 -6.69 -6.99 4.40
N CYS A 360 -6.21 -5.75 4.35
CA CYS A 360 -5.27 -5.22 5.33
C CYS A 360 -5.87 -5.09 6.74
N TYR A 361 -7.12 -4.61 6.87
CA TYR A 361 -7.79 -4.51 8.17
C TYR A 361 -8.04 -5.87 8.81
N LEU A 362 -8.44 -6.87 8.02
CA LEU A 362 -8.59 -8.25 8.51
C LEU A 362 -7.26 -8.83 8.98
N PHE A 363 -6.19 -8.61 8.22
CA PHE A 363 -4.86 -9.04 8.61
C PHE A 363 -4.39 -8.34 9.90
N MET A 364 -4.61 -7.03 10.02
CA MET A 364 -4.30 -6.27 11.23
C MET A 364 -5.10 -6.76 12.44
N ALA A 365 -6.35 -7.17 12.27
CA ALA A 365 -7.14 -7.76 13.35
C ALA A 365 -6.51 -9.07 13.86
N VAL A 366 -6.03 -9.93 12.97
CA VAL A 366 -5.33 -11.18 13.34
C VAL A 366 -4.01 -10.88 14.06
N VAL A 367 -3.20 -9.97 13.51
CA VAL A 367 -1.91 -9.56 14.11
C VAL A 367 -2.14 -8.89 15.49
N GLY A 368 -3.19 -8.09 15.61
CA GLY A 368 -3.63 -7.49 16.86
C GLY A 368 -4.05 -8.51 17.90
N LEU A 369 -4.79 -9.56 17.51
CA LEU A 369 -5.17 -10.66 18.39
C LEU A 369 -3.93 -11.41 18.90
N ILE A 370 -2.96 -11.69 18.03
CA ILE A 370 -1.69 -12.31 18.41
C ILE A 370 -0.93 -11.41 19.40
N GLY A 371 -0.88 -10.11 19.13
CA GLY A 371 -0.27 -9.12 20.03
C GLY A 371 -0.95 -9.09 21.40
N PHE A 372 -2.28 -9.13 21.43
CA PHE A 372 -3.06 -9.21 22.65
C PHE A 372 -2.80 -10.50 23.44
N MET A 373 -2.75 -11.66 22.77
CA MET A 373 -2.41 -12.93 23.42
C MET A 373 -1.00 -12.89 24.04
N ASN A 374 -0.02 -12.34 23.31
CA ASN A 374 1.33 -12.14 23.85
C ASN A 374 1.33 -11.23 25.07
N MET A 375 0.48 -10.20 25.05
CA MET A 375 0.32 -9.29 26.17
C MET A 375 -0.26 -9.98 27.40
N ALA A 376 -1.38 -10.69 27.23
CA ALA A 376 -2.03 -11.45 28.29
C ALA A 376 -1.08 -12.48 28.92
N ASN A 377 -0.40 -13.28 28.08
CA ASN A 377 0.54 -14.31 28.53
C ASN A 377 1.68 -13.72 29.36
N THR A 378 2.21 -12.56 28.97
CA THR A 378 3.28 -11.91 29.72
C THR A 378 2.82 -11.43 31.10
N ILE A 379 1.64 -10.80 31.18
CA ILE A 379 1.12 -10.29 32.45
C ILE A 379 0.81 -11.46 33.39
N ILE A 380 0.17 -12.52 32.88
CA ILE A 380 -0.08 -13.76 33.63
C ILE A 380 1.22 -14.31 34.19
N MET A 381 2.24 -14.48 33.34
CA MET A 381 3.52 -15.03 33.78
C MET A 381 4.22 -14.12 34.82
N ASN A 382 4.16 -12.80 34.67
CA ASN A 382 4.70 -11.85 35.65
C ASN A 382 3.99 -11.95 37.01
N ILE A 383 2.67 -12.14 37.01
CA ILE A 383 1.90 -12.32 38.25
C ILE A 383 2.23 -13.66 38.91
N THR A 384 2.22 -14.76 38.17
CA THR A 384 2.43 -16.10 38.72
C THR A 384 3.84 -16.25 39.31
N THR A 385 4.87 -15.77 38.61
CA THR A 385 6.26 -15.85 39.07
C THR A 385 6.55 -14.99 40.32
N LYS A 386 5.81 -13.89 40.52
CA LYS A 386 5.94 -13.00 41.69
C LYS A 386 4.84 -13.16 42.73
N LYS A 387 4.02 -14.20 42.61
CA LYS A 387 2.85 -14.43 43.47
C LYS A 387 3.21 -14.49 44.96
N GLN A 388 4.30 -15.20 45.29
CA GLN A 388 4.82 -15.28 46.67
C GLN A 388 5.33 -13.92 47.18
N GLU A 389 6.07 -13.16 46.35
CA GLU A 389 6.58 -11.82 46.73
C GLU A 389 5.42 -10.87 47.07
N TYR A 390 4.37 -10.87 46.25
CA TYR A 390 3.17 -10.09 46.52
C TYR A 390 2.43 -10.55 47.78
N GLY A 391 2.36 -11.86 48.04
CA GLY A 391 1.78 -12.40 49.27
C GLY A 391 2.48 -11.90 50.54
N VAL A 392 3.83 -11.90 50.54
CA VAL A 392 4.63 -11.36 51.65
C VAL A 392 4.39 -9.86 51.83
N LEU A 393 4.37 -9.08 50.73
CA LEU A 393 4.09 -7.64 50.79
C LEU A 393 2.71 -7.34 51.36
N GLN A 394 1.69 -8.14 51.03
CA GLN A 394 0.35 -8.00 51.59
C GLN A 394 0.31 -8.35 53.08
N ALA A 395 1.07 -9.34 53.53
CA ALA A 395 1.21 -9.68 54.95
C ALA A 395 1.90 -8.56 55.76
N VAL A 396 2.82 -7.81 55.14
CA VAL A 396 3.49 -6.64 55.75
C VAL A 396 2.60 -5.39 55.72
N GLY A 397 1.46 -5.41 55.01
CA GLY A 397 0.46 -4.33 55.01
C GLY A 397 0.15 -3.70 53.66
N MET A 398 0.67 -4.25 52.54
CA MET A 398 0.35 -3.73 51.20
C MET A 398 -1.13 -3.98 50.86
N THR A 399 -1.86 -2.92 50.56
CA THR A 399 -3.29 -3.01 50.22
C THR A 399 -3.50 -3.62 48.84
N ASN A 400 -4.69 -4.20 48.61
CA ASN A 400 -5.10 -4.67 47.27
C ASN A 400 -5.13 -3.53 46.23
N LYS A 401 -5.40 -2.29 46.63
CA LYS A 401 -5.37 -1.11 45.75
C LYS A 401 -3.93 -0.81 45.31
N GLN A 402 -2.97 -0.86 46.23
CA GLN A 402 -1.54 -0.67 45.92
C GLN A 402 -1.01 -1.80 45.02
N LEU A 403 -1.43 -3.05 45.24
CA LEU A 403 -1.10 -4.17 44.35
C LEU A 403 -1.61 -3.92 42.92
N ASN A 404 -2.89 -3.55 42.77
CA ASN A 404 -3.48 -3.29 41.46
C ASN A 404 -2.79 -2.13 40.74
N LEU A 405 -2.51 -1.04 41.46
CA LEU A 405 -1.78 0.11 40.91
C LEU A 405 -0.35 -0.28 40.48
N CYS A 406 0.32 -1.16 41.23
CA CYS A 406 1.64 -1.68 40.86
C CYS A 406 1.59 -2.44 39.53
N LEU A 407 0.62 -3.35 39.38
CA LEU A 407 0.43 -4.15 38.17
C LEU A 407 0.05 -3.27 36.96
N GLN A 408 -0.81 -2.26 37.15
CA GLN A 408 -1.18 -1.30 36.10
C GLN A 408 0.02 -0.47 35.64
N LEU A 409 0.83 0.04 36.57
CA LEU A 409 2.04 0.81 36.22
C LEU A 409 3.06 -0.05 35.48
N GLN A 410 3.26 -1.29 35.93
CA GLN A 410 4.12 -2.25 35.22
C GLN A 410 3.60 -2.51 33.81
N GLY A 411 2.29 -2.73 33.66
CA GLY A 411 1.65 -2.91 32.37
C GLY A 411 1.82 -1.71 31.45
N MET A 412 1.56 -0.50 31.94
CA MET A 412 1.75 0.74 31.17
C MET A 412 3.20 0.92 30.72
N MET A 413 4.21 0.57 31.53
CA MET A 413 5.61 0.62 31.11
C MET A 413 5.88 -0.29 29.91
N PHE A 414 5.32 -1.51 29.89
CA PHE A 414 5.42 -2.39 28.71
C PHE A 414 4.72 -1.78 27.50
N THR A 415 3.50 -1.27 27.67
CA THR A 415 2.73 -0.65 26.58
C THR A 415 3.43 0.56 25.99
N VAL A 416 3.97 1.46 26.82
CA VAL A 416 4.74 2.62 26.36
C VAL A 416 5.98 2.16 25.60
N GLY A 417 6.73 1.19 26.13
CA GLY A 417 7.89 0.62 25.42
C GLY A 417 7.52 0.02 24.06
N THR A 418 6.42 -0.73 24.00
CA THR A 418 5.86 -1.32 22.78
C THR A 418 5.50 -0.25 21.75
N ILE A 419 4.83 0.82 22.17
CA ILE A 419 4.47 1.95 21.30
C ILE A 419 5.73 2.66 20.81
N CYS A 420 6.73 2.88 21.67
CA CYS A 420 8.00 3.49 21.25
C CYS A 420 8.68 2.65 20.17
N VAL A 421 8.78 1.33 20.35
CA VAL A 421 9.34 0.42 19.33
C VAL A 421 8.51 0.46 18.04
N ALA A 422 7.18 0.45 18.16
CA ALA A 422 6.26 0.53 17.02
C ALA A 422 6.46 1.78 16.18
N LEU A 423 6.63 2.93 16.82
CA LEU A 423 6.82 4.20 16.12
C LEU A 423 8.24 4.34 15.56
N VAL A 424 9.27 4.00 16.35
CA VAL A 424 10.68 4.12 15.95
C VAL A 424 11.02 3.21 14.78
N ILE A 425 10.44 2.01 14.72
CA ILE A 425 10.71 1.04 13.65
C ILE A 425 9.64 1.13 12.56
N GLY A 426 8.37 1.25 12.93
CA GLY A 426 7.25 1.20 11.99
C GLY A 426 7.15 2.42 11.08
N LEU A 427 7.47 3.64 11.55
CA LEU A 427 7.42 4.82 10.70
C LEU A 427 8.50 4.80 9.60
N PRO A 428 9.80 4.55 9.91
CA PRO A 428 10.82 4.45 8.86
C PRO A 428 10.56 3.31 7.87
N LEU A 429 10.14 2.14 8.36
CA LEU A 429 9.82 1.01 7.48
C LEU A 429 8.55 1.27 6.65
N GLY A 430 7.54 1.94 7.21
CA GLY A 430 6.35 2.36 6.49
C GLY A 430 6.67 3.36 5.39
N TYR A 431 7.50 4.36 5.68
CA TYR A 431 7.99 5.30 4.67
C TYR A 431 8.84 4.61 3.59
N ALA A 432 9.72 3.68 3.96
CA ALA A 432 10.49 2.91 2.99
C ALA A 432 9.59 2.09 2.06
N LEU A 433 8.53 1.48 2.59
CA LEU A 433 7.54 0.76 1.80
C LEU A 433 6.74 1.70 0.88
N PHE A 434 6.34 2.88 1.38
CA PHE A 434 5.68 3.91 0.56
C PHE A 434 6.59 4.36 -0.58
N SER A 435 7.84 4.70 -0.29
CA SER A 435 8.80 5.18 -1.29
C SER A 435 9.08 4.11 -2.34
N TYR A 436 9.19 2.84 -1.93
CA TYR A 436 9.33 1.72 -2.86
C TYR A 436 8.09 1.56 -3.74
N ALA A 437 6.90 1.67 -3.16
CA ALA A 437 5.65 1.56 -3.90
C ALA A 437 5.48 2.68 -4.93
N LYS A 438 5.77 3.93 -4.53
CA LYS A 438 5.76 5.08 -5.43
C LYS A 438 6.74 4.92 -6.60
N HIS A 439 7.99 4.52 -6.33
CA HIS A 439 9.00 4.34 -7.37
C HIS A 439 8.64 3.23 -8.38
N ASN A 440 7.87 2.23 -7.97
CA ASN A 440 7.45 1.15 -8.88
C ASN A 440 6.06 1.39 -9.49
N GLY A 441 5.51 2.61 -9.41
CA GLY A 441 4.18 2.93 -9.95
C GLY A 441 3.06 2.09 -9.34
N ILE A 442 3.19 1.69 -8.07
CA ILE A 442 2.16 0.87 -7.42
C ILE A 442 0.98 1.77 -7.04
N PHE A 443 -0.18 1.48 -7.63
CA PHE A 443 -1.54 1.94 -7.33
C PHE A 443 -1.70 3.06 -6.27
N GLY A 444 -2.01 4.28 -6.72
CA GLY A 444 -2.49 5.41 -5.93
C GLY A 444 -1.46 6.07 -5.01
N MET A 445 -0.15 5.87 -5.23
CA MET A 445 0.89 6.33 -4.31
C MET A 445 1.47 7.70 -4.70
N ASN A 446 0.77 8.78 -4.31
CA ASN A 446 1.16 10.15 -4.67
C ASN A 446 1.96 10.88 -3.57
N ILE A 447 1.24 11.42 -2.57
CA ILE A 447 1.79 12.30 -1.53
C ILE A 447 1.84 11.56 -0.19
N TYR A 448 3.02 11.57 0.43
CA TYR A 448 3.21 10.95 1.73
C TYR A 448 2.58 11.74 2.87
N HIS A 449 1.71 11.07 3.61
CA HIS A 449 1.10 11.51 4.84
C HIS A 449 1.35 10.50 5.96
N VAL A 450 1.64 11.00 7.16
CA VAL A 450 1.78 10.14 8.33
C VAL A 450 0.39 9.71 8.80
N PRO A 451 0.12 8.40 9.03
CA PRO A 451 -1.19 7.89 9.45
C PRO A 451 -1.48 8.19 10.93
N ILE A 452 -1.62 9.47 11.27
CA ILE A 452 -1.78 9.96 12.64
C ILE A 452 -3.05 9.39 13.29
N VAL A 453 -4.17 9.38 12.57
CA VAL A 453 -5.46 8.87 13.08
C VAL A 453 -5.39 7.37 13.42
N PRO A 454 -4.94 6.47 12.51
CA PRO A 454 -4.72 5.06 12.85
C PRO A 454 -3.76 4.85 14.04
N ILE A 455 -2.69 5.63 14.14
CA ILE A 455 -1.72 5.54 15.24
C ILE A 455 -2.38 5.88 16.58
N PHE A 456 -3.20 6.95 16.64
CA PHE A 456 -3.93 7.28 17.87
C PHE A 456 -4.93 6.20 18.25
N ILE A 457 -5.66 5.64 17.28
CA ILE A 457 -6.58 4.52 17.50
C ILE A 457 -5.83 3.31 18.08
N MET A 458 -4.67 2.96 17.52
CA MET A 458 -3.83 1.88 18.03
C MET A 458 -3.37 2.14 19.47
N ILE A 459 -2.84 3.33 19.77
CA ILE A 459 -2.38 3.70 21.12
C ILE A 459 -3.52 3.58 22.12
N PHE A 460 -4.71 4.10 21.77
CA PHE A 460 -5.90 4.01 22.58
C PHE A 460 -6.33 2.55 22.82
N LEU A 461 -6.42 1.74 21.76
CA LEU A 461 -6.84 0.33 21.85
C LEU A 461 -5.86 -0.51 22.68
N VAL A 462 -4.55 -0.40 22.43
CA VAL A 462 -3.54 -1.15 23.20
C VAL A 462 -3.55 -0.71 24.67
N GLY A 463 -3.70 0.58 24.96
CA GLY A 463 -3.82 1.10 26.32
C GLY A 463 -5.08 0.62 27.03
N LEU A 464 -6.23 0.63 26.34
CA LEU A 464 -7.50 0.13 26.86
C LEU A 464 -7.43 -1.37 27.18
N LEU A 465 -6.93 -2.18 26.22
CA LEU A 465 -6.74 -3.61 26.41
C LEU A 465 -5.81 -3.89 27.60
N GLN A 466 -4.79 -3.06 27.81
CA GLN A 466 -3.86 -3.20 28.93
C GLN A 466 -4.51 -2.96 30.29
N ILE A 467 -5.32 -1.91 30.39
CA ILE A 467 -6.06 -1.59 31.62
C ILE A 467 -7.06 -2.71 31.95
N VAL A 468 -7.80 -3.19 30.93
CA VAL A 468 -8.77 -4.28 31.08
C VAL A 468 -8.08 -5.56 31.56
N LEU A 469 -7.01 -6.00 30.88
CA LEU A 469 -6.24 -7.19 31.27
C LEU A 469 -5.74 -7.10 32.71
N SER A 470 -5.12 -5.98 33.08
CA SER A 470 -4.58 -5.76 34.42
C SER A 470 -5.68 -5.81 35.49
N CYS A 471 -6.85 -5.23 35.21
CA CYS A 471 -7.98 -5.23 36.13
C CYS A 471 -8.59 -6.64 36.32
N VAL A 472 -8.78 -7.38 35.22
CA VAL A 472 -9.32 -8.75 35.25
C VAL A 472 -8.38 -9.71 35.98
N LEU A 473 -7.08 -9.60 35.78
CA LEU A 473 -6.11 -10.43 36.49
C LEU A 473 -6.03 -10.08 37.98
N SER A 474 -6.05 -8.78 38.31
CA SER A 474 -6.08 -8.33 39.71
C SER A 474 -7.34 -8.81 40.45
N SER A 475 -8.50 -8.81 39.79
CA SER A 475 -9.75 -9.28 40.40
C SER A 475 -9.74 -10.79 40.64
N ASN A 476 -9.15 -11.57 39.73
CA ASN A 476 -8.98 -13.01 39.93
C ASN A 476 -8.02 -13.34 41.08
N LEU A 477 -6.93 -12.59 41.23
CA LEU A 477 -6.02 -12.77 42.37
C LEU A 477 -6.74 -12.61 43.71
N LYS A 478 -7.67 -11.65 43.82
CA LYS A 478 -8.41 -11.40 45.08
C LYS A 478 -9.27 -12.57 45.55
N LYS A 479 -9.62 -13.52 44.68
CA LYS A 479 -10.45 -14.68 45.02
C LYS A 479 -9.69 -15.77 45.78
N GLU A 480 -8.36 -15.78 45.71
CA GLU A 480 -7.54 -16.76 46.43
C GLU A 480 -7.15 -16.26 47.83
N THR A 481 -7.15 -17.17 48.81
CA THR A 481 -6.80 -16.84 50.20
C THR A 481 -5.29 -16.53 50.34
N LEU A 482 -4.94 -15.66 51.30
CA LEU A 482 -3.55 -15.27 51.59
C LEU A 482 -2.67 -16.49 51.93
N VAL A 483 -3.25 -17.48 52.62
CA VAL A 483 -2.57 -18.73 52.99
C VAL A 483 -2.28 -19.58 51.75
N GLU A 484 -3.21 -19.70 50.79
CA GLU A 484 -2.99 -20.41 49.53
C GLU A 484 -1.92 -19.75 48.66
N ARG A 485 -1.82 -18.42 48.66
CA ARG A 485 -0.78 -17.72 47.88
C ARG A 485 0.62 -17.90 48.46
N ILE A 486 0.74 -17.98 49.79
CA ILE A 486 2.03 -18.21 50.47
C ILE A 486 2.42 -19.69 50.41
N ARG A 487 1.44 -20.61 50.48
CA ARG A 487 1.65 -22.05 50.30
C ARG A 487 1.80 -22.50 48.86
N TYR A 488 1.69 -21.60 47.87
CA TYR A 488 1.90 -21.91 46.46
C TYR A 488 3.38 -22.26 46.22
N GLN A 489 3.78 -23.47 46.60
CA GLN A 489 4.97 -24.15 46.12
C GLN A 489 4.58 -24.74 44.77
N GLY A 490 5.25 -24.28 43.72
CA GLY A 490 5.01 -24.71 42.34
C GLY A 490 5.15 -26.21 42.16
#